data_AF-A0A3D4ZQP3-F1
#
_entry.id   AF-A0A3D4ZQP3-F1
#
_cell.length_a   1.000
_cell.length_b   1.000
_cell.length_c   1.000
_cell.angle_alpha   90.00
_cell.angle_beta   90.00
_cell.angle_gamma   90.00
#
_symmetry.space_group_name_H-M   'P 1'
#
loop_
_entity.id
_entity.type
_entity.pdbx_description
1 polymer ?
#
loop_
_entity_poly.entity_id
_entity_poly.type
_entity_poly.pdbx_seq_one_letter_code
_entity_poly.pdbx_strand_id
1 'polypeptide(L)'
;MASTAGLAAEHMSYLQGHLLVGMLDDIVEETLNFINAPIVAGERGIEQAQSKIEPGWGYSHLLEVRATTAGGAFDVAGAVLGETDYRIVRIDGFRLEFVPREHVILVYNNRPQEPGFIGKLGLLLADAEISIIGIQCSPDIVGGVGLMAARLGSTVDESVRGQIASLPGVVRIEVFDFGGGTEREEGQ
;
A
#
# COMPACT_ATOMS: atom_id res chain seq x y z
N MET A 1 4.12 13.60 -5.30
CA MET A 1 3.12 14.57 -4.82
C MET A 1 2.36 13.94 -3.67
N ALA A 2 2.22 14.64 -2.54
CA ALA A 2 1.38 14.20 -1.42
C ALA A 2 0.22 15.18 -1.25
N SER A 3 -1.00 14.69 -1.04
CA SER A 3 -2.15 15.55 -0.79
C SER A 3 -3.02 15.09 0.36
N THR A 4 -3.58 16.01 1.13
CA THR A 4 -4.38 15.68 2.32
C THR A 4 -5.71 16.41 2.39
N ALA A 5 -6.69 15.78 3.03
CA ALA A 5 -7.93 16.42 3.49
C ALA A 5 -7.97 16.49 5.02
N GLY A 6 -8.43 17.62 5.57
CA GLY A 6 -8.68 17.77 7.03
C GLY A 6 -7.47 18.10 7.91
N LEU A 7 -6.26 18.30 7.35
CA LEU A 7 -5.04 18.61 8.12
C LEU A 7 -4.59 20.08 7.99
N ALA A 8 -3.87 20.58 9.00
CA ALA A 8 -3.20 21.88 8.96
C ALA A 8 -1.93 21.81 8.09
N ALA A 9 -1.60 22.91 7.41
CA ALA A 9 -0.47 22.95 6.46
C ALA A 9 0.88 22.64 7.13
N GLU A 10 1.06 23.04 8.39
CA GLU A 10 2.27 22.75 9.19
C GLU A 10 2.50 21.26 9.45
N HIS A 11 1.44 20.44 9.47
CA HIS A 11 1.55 18.99 9.64
C HIS A 11 1.90 18.27 8.32
N MET A 12 1.71 18.91 7.17
CA MET A 12 1.97 18.30 5.87
C MET A 12 3.46 18.13 5.57
N SER A 13 4.32 19.02 6.08
CA SER A 13 5.78 18.89 5.98
C SER A 13 6.29 17.64 6.70
N TYR A 14 5.76 17.34 7.89
CA TYR A 14 6.09 16.12 8.61
C TYR A 14 5.66 14.87 7.86
N LEU A 15 4.45 14.87 7.28
CA LEU A 15 3.98 13.74 6.47
C LEU A 15 4.84 13.52 5.23
N GLN A 16 5.20 14.58 4.51
CA GLN A 16 6.11 14.46 3.38
C GLN A 16 7.47 13.92 3.81
N GLY A 17 8.03 14.42 4.91
CA GLY A 17 9.31 13.94 5.43
C GLY A 17 9.29 12.45 5.71
N HIS A 18 8.29 11.96 6.46
CA HIS A 18 8.14 10.53 6.75
C HIS A 18 7.87 9.68 5.51
N LEU A 19 7.08 10.20 4.57
CA LEU A 19 6.85 9.53 3.29
C LEU A 19 8.17 9.35 2.52
N LEU A 20 8.99 10.40 2.44
CA LEU A 20 10.26 10.34 1.74
C LEU A 20 11.26 9.43 2.43
N VAL A 21 11.27 9.38 3.77
CA VAL A 21 12.04 8.34 4.50
C VAL A 21 11.60 6.97 4.01
N GLY A 22 10.31 6.62 4.15
CA GLY A 22 9.83 5.29 3.75
C GLY A 22 10.04 4.94 2.27
N MET A 23 10.07 5.94 1.38
CA MET A 23 10.33 5.72 -0.05
C MET A 23 11.80 5.58 -0.41
N LEU A 24 12.71 6.18 0.37
CA LEU A 24 14.11 6.35 -0.03
C LEU A 24 15.09 5.60 0.86
N ASP A 25 14.74 5.23 2.09
CA ASP A 25 15.66 4.67 3.09
C ASP A 25 16.39 3.41 2.57
N ASP A 26 15.72 2.57 1.79
CA ASP A 26 16.31 1.35 1.19
C ASP A 26 17.14 1.61 -0.09
N ILE A 27 17.15 2.84 -0.60
CA ILE A 27 17.75 3.21 -1.90
C ILE A 27 18.95 4.14 -1.71
N VAL A 28 19.08 4.77 -0.55
CA VAL A 28 20.15 5.72 -0.24
C VAL A 28 21.11 5.15 0.80
N GLU A 29 22.38 5.58 0.76
CA GLU A 29 23.37 5.18 1.76
C GLU A 29 23.30 6.06 3.02
N GLU A 30 22.80 7.30 2.86
CA GLU A 30 22.64 8.25 3.95
C GLU A 30 21.50 7.83 4.89
N THR A 31 21.73 7.83 6.21
CA THR A 31 20.64 7.62 7.16
C THR A 31 19.63 8.77 7.07
N LEU A 32 18.39 8.44 6.71
CA LEU A 32 17.33 9.42 6.57
C LEU A 32 16.56 9.64 7.88
N ASN A 33 16.06 10.84 8.04
CA ASN A 33 15.03 11.23 8.98
C ASN A 33 14.06 12.19 8.29
N PHE A 34 12.94 12.50 8.92
CA PHE A 34 11.90 13.33 8.29
C PHE A 34 12.36 14.78 8.00
N ILE A 35 13.46 15.25 8.61
CA ILE A 35 14.00 16.60 8.41
C ILE A 35 14.93 16.64 7.19
N ASN A 36 15.84 15.67 7.05
CA ASN A 36 16.81 15.67 5.95
C ASN A 36 16.29 14.99 4.68
N ALA A 37 15.30 14.10 4.75
CA ALA A 37 14.79 13.38 3.58
C ALA A 37 14.31 14.29 2.43
N PRO A 38 13.59 15.41 2.65
CA PRO A 38 13.25 16.36 1.58
C PRO A 38 14.47 16.97 0.87
N ILE A 39 15.55 17.23 1.61
CA ILE A 39 16.78 17.81 1.08
C ILE A 39 17.47 16.79 0.18
N VAL A 40 17.70 15.58 0.70
CA VAL A 40 18.34 14.47 -0.04
C VAL A 40 17.54 14.12 -1.29
N ALA A 41 16.21 14.10 -1.21
CA ALA A 41 15.34 13.89 -2.37
C ALA A 41 15.56 14.97 -3.44
N GLY A 42 15.64 16.24 -3.05
CA GLY A 42 15.90 17.35 -3.98
C GLY A 42 17.29 17.28 -4.63
N GLU A 43 18.33 16.93 -3.89
CA GLU A 43 19.70 16.75 -4.41
C GLU A 43 19.79 15.63 -5.45
N ARG A 44 18.90 14.63 -5.34
CA ARG A 44 18.76 13.52 -6.30
C ARG A 44 17.80 13.83 -7.45
N GLY A 45 17.33 15.06 -7.57
CA GLY A 45 16.45 15.51 -8.65
C GLY A 45 15.00 15.04 -8.51
N ILE A 46 14.57 14.63 -7.32
CA ILE A 46 13.17 14.26 -7.06
C ILE A 46 12.37 15.53 -6.81
N GLU A 47 11.51 15.87 -7.76
CA GLU A 47 10.57 16.98 -7.63
C GLU A 47 9.48 16.65 -6.61
N GLN A 48 9.26 17.60 -5.70
CA GLN A 48 8.39 17.44 -4.54
C GLN A 48 7.28 18.46 -4.58
N ALA A 49 6.04 17.99 -4.41
CA ALA A 49 4.86 18.84 -4.36
C ALA A 49 3.91 18.36 -3.28
N GLN A 50 3.28 19.32 -2.60
CA GLN A 50 2.24 19.09 -1.62
C GLN A 50 0.98 19.88 -1.99
N SER A 51 -0.20 19.32 -1.73
CA SER A 51 -1.46 20.05 -1.90
C SER A 51 -2.46 19.67 -0.82
N LYS A 52 -3.27 20.63 -0.39
CA LYS A 52 -4.45 20.34 0.43
C LYS A 52 -5.64 20.22 -0.50
N ILE A 53 -6.39 19.14 -0.35
CA ILE A 53 -7.63 18.90 -1.08
C ILE A 53 -8.81 19.01 -0.11
N GLU A 54 -9.95 19.44 -0.63
CA GLU A 54 -11.20 19.38 0.13
C GLU A 54 -11.55 17.90 0.41
N PRO A 55 -12.21 17.60 1.55
CA PRO A 55 -12.68 16.25 1.85
C PRO A 55 -13.49 15.70 0.69
N GLY A 56 -13.00 14.61 0.10
CA GLY A 56 -13.60 13.93 -1.04
C GLY A 56 -13.60 12.43 -0.81
N TRP A 57 -14.41 11.69 -1.58
CA TRP A 57 -14.46 10.22 -1.53
C TRP A 57 -14.95 9.59 -0.22
N GLY A 58 -15.56 10.39 0.66
CA GLY A 58 -16.22 9.89 1.88
C GLY A 58 -15.32 9.75 3.11
N TYR A 59 -14.06 10.22 3.05
CA TYR A 59 -13.14 10.18 4.20
C TYR A 59 -12.79 11.59 4.68
N SER A 60 -12.95 11.84 5.99
CA SER A 60 -12.63 13.13 6.62
C SER A 60 -11.12 13.37 6.72
N HIS A 61 -10.35 12.30 6.85
CA HIS A 61 -8.89 12.31 6.93
C HIS A 61 -8.34 11.37 5.86
N LEU A 62 -7.84 11.95 4.77
CA LEU A 62 -7.30 11.22 3.63
C LEU A 62 -5.90 11.76 3.34
N LEU A 63 -4.96 10.85 3.08
CA LEU A 63 -3.64 11.12 2.53
C LEU A 63 -3.52 10.37 1.20
N GLU A 64 -3.32 11.09 0.11
CA GLU A 64 -3.02 10.55 -1.21
C GLU A 64 -1.56 10.82 -1.56
N VAL A 65 -0.89 9.80 -2.06
CA VAL A 65 0.49 9.86 -2.49
C VAL A 65 0.57 9.39 -3.93
N ARG A 66 1.13 10.25 -4.77
CA ARG A 66 1.46 9.94 -6.15
C ARG A 66 2.96 10.01 -6.38
N ALA A 67 3.54 8.94 -6.88
CA ALA A 67 4.89 8.90 -7.41
C ALA A 67 4.84 8.79 -8.93
N THR A 68 5.75 9.47 -9.64
CA THR A 68 5.87 9.35 -11.09
C THR A 68 7.33 9.15 -11.43
N THR A 69 7.59 8.13 -12.23
CA THR A 69 8.93 7.73 -12.66
C THR A 69 8.92 7.54 -14.17
N ALA A 70 10.10 7.31 -14.77
CA ALA A 70 10.19 6.93 -16.18
C ALA A 70 9.43 5.63 -16.51
N GLY A 71 9.22 4.75 -15.52
CA GLY A 71 8.50 3.49 -15.66
C GLY A 71 6.98 3.59 -15.48
N GLY A 72 6.45 4.75 -15.11
CA GLY A 72 5.03 4.97 -14.88
C GLY A 72 4.72 5.76 -13.61
N ALA A 73 3.41 5.92 -13.36
CA ALA A 73 2.90 6.56 -12.15
C ALA A 73 2.30 5.51 -11.22
N PHE A 74 2.46 5.74 -9.93
CA PHE A 74 1.87 4.95 -8.85
C PHE A 74 1.10 5.88 -7.93
N ASP A 75 -0.08 5.46 -7.50
CA ASP A 75 -0.98 6.29 -6.71
C ASP A 75 -1.65 5.48 -5.59
N VAL A 76 -1.49 5.91 -4.34
CA VAL A 76 -2.08 5.24 -3.17
C VAL A 76 -2.77 6.27 -2.31
N ALA A 77 -3.93 5.91 -1.78
CA ALA A 77 -4.60 6.70 -0.75
C ALA A 77 -4.81 5.89 0.52
N GLY A 78 -4.48 6.50 1.65
CA GLY A 78 -4.77 5.99 2.99
C GLY A 78 -5.70 6.93 3.75
N ALA A 79 -6.52 6.37 4.64
CA ALA A 79 -7.44 7.12 5.47
C ALA A 79 -7.32 6.69 6.93
N VAL A 80 -7.67 7.61 7.84
CA VAL A 80 -7.85 7.31 9.26
C VAL A 80 -9.35 7.25 9.54
N LEU A 81 -9.83 6.08 9.98
CA LEU A 81 -11.20 5.85 10.39
C LEU A 81 -11.26 5.92 11.92
N GLY A 82 -12.09 6.81 12.46
CA GLY A 82 -12.07 7.09 13.90
C GLY A 82 -10.72 7.69 14.33
N GLU A 83 -10.19 7.25 15.46
CA GLU A 83 -8.95 7.81 16.03
C GLU A 83 -7.68 7.01 15.67
N THR A 84 -7.79 5.69 15.48
CA THR A 84 -6.61 4.80 15.39
C THR A 84 -6.69 3.74 14.28
N ASP A 85 -7.78 3.68 13.50
CA ASP A 85 -7.92 2.67 12.45
C ASP A 85 -7.39 3.20 11.11
N TYR A 86 -6.14 2.88 10.81
CA TYR A 86 -5.46 3.24 9.57
C TYR A 86 -5.77 2.24 8.45
N ARG A 87 -6.24 2.74 7.31
CA ARG A 87 -6.60 1.92 6.14
C ARG A 87 -5.92 2.43 4.90
N ILE A 88 -5.46 1.51 4.04
CA ILE A 88 -5.29 1.80 2.62
C ILE A 88 -6.67 1.68 1.99
N VAL A 89 -7.11 2.74 1.33
CA VAL A 89 -8.46 2.86 0.74
C VAL A 89 -8.45 2.87 -0.80
N ARG A 90 -7.27 3.10 -1.40
CA ARG A 90 -7.12 3.14 -2.86
C ARG A 90 -5.68 2.81 -3.30
N ILE A 91 -5.53 2.06 -4.38
CA ILE A 91 -4.25 1.80 -5.04
C ILE A 91 -4.47 1.85 -6.56
N ASP A 92 -3.71 2.66 -7.30
CA ASP A 92 -3.73 2.78 -8.77
C ASP A 92 -5.15 2.85 -9.38
N GLY A 93 -6.05 3.54 -8.70
CA GLY A 93 -7.45 3.72 -9.10
C GLY A 93 -8.42 2.62 -8.64
N PHE A 94 -7.91 1.50 -8.11
CA PHE A 94 -8.72 0.48 -7.45
C PHE A 94 -9.15 0.94 -6.07
N ARG A 95 -10.46 0.94 -5.78
CA ARG A 95 -10.94 1.11 -4.40
C ARG A 95 -10.87 -0.22 -3.68
N LEU A 96 -10.28 -0.24 -2.49
CA LEU A 96 -10.19 -1.41 -1.62
C LEU A 96 -9.86 -0.92 -0.22
N GLU A 97 -10.29 -1.61 0.83
CA GLU A 97 -10.07 -1.14 2.21
C GLU A 97 -9.39 -2.22 3.06
N PHE A 98 -8.09 -2.10 3.31
CA PHE A 98 -7.36 -3.04 4.16
C PHE A 98 -6.43 -2.34 5.16
N VAL A 99 -6.13 -3.05 6.25
CA VAL A 99 -5.19 -2.60 7.27
C VAL A 99 -3.77 -2.94 6.82
N PRO A 100 -2.86 -1.97 6.66
CA PRO A 100 -1.47 -2.21 6.26
C PRO A 100 -0.64 -2.68 7.47
N ARG A 101 -0.79 -3.95 7.86
CA ARG A 101 -0.10 -4.57 9.01
C ARG A 101 0.41 -5.96 8.64
N GLU A 102 1.57 -6.34 9.20
CA GLU A 102 2.21 -7.64 8.97
C GLU A 102 2.41 -7.90 7.46
N HIS A 103 2.01 -9.08 6.99
CA HIS A 103 2.27 -9.55 5.65
C HIS A 103 1.05 -9.33 4.77
N VAL A 104 1.22 -8.58 3.68
CA VAL A 104 0.16 -8.31 2.71
C VAL A 104 0.64 -8.68 1.32
N ILE A 105 -0.20 -9.40 0.58
CA ILE A 105 -0.01 -9.60 -0.86
C ILE A 105 -1.05 -8.80 -1.63
N LEU A 106 -0.61 -8.18 -2.73
CA LEU A 106 -1.49 -7.62 -3.76
C LEU A 106 -1.41 -8.50 -4.99
N VAL A 107 -2.55 -8.94 -5.49
CA VAL A 107 -2.63 -9.78 -6.69
C VAL A 107 -3.49 -9.11 -7.74
N TYR A 108 -2.86 -8.80 -8.88
CA TYR A 108 -3.51 -8.23 -10.05
C TYR A 108 -3.89 -9.35 -11.00
N ASN A 109 -5.16 -9.40 -11.38
CA ASN A 109 -5.71 -10.48 -12.19
C ASN A 109 -6.45 -9.93 -13.42
N ASN A 110 -6.06 -10.34 -14.63
CA ASN A 110 -6.68 -9.92 -15.90
C ASN A 110 -7.94 -10.71 -16.28
N ARG A 111 -8.41 -11.61 -15.40
CA ARG A 111 -9.65 -12.37 -15.51
C ARG A 111 -10.50 -12.22 -14.24
N PRO A 112 -10.80 -11.00 -13.78
CA PRO A 112 -11.40 -10.77 -12.47
C PRO A 112 -12.83 -11.29 -12.33
N GLN A 113 -13.49 -11.62 -13.45
CA GLN A 113 -14.85 -12.16 -13.46
C GLN A 113 -14.90 -13.70 -13.56
N GLU A 114 -13.76 -14.37 -13.74
CA GLU A 114 -13.73 -15.84 -13.76
C GLU A 114 -13.89 -16.40 -12.34
N PRO A 115 -14.82 -17.34 -12.11
CA PRO A 115 -15.02 -17.93 -10.80
C PRO A 115 -13.83 -18.81 -10.39
N GLY A 116 -13.64 -18.95 -9.08
CA GLY A 116 -12.71 -19.91 -8.49
C GLY A 116 -11.28 -19.41 -8.27
N PHE A 117 -10.94 -18.17 -8.68
CA PHE A 117 -9.62 -17.60 -8.40
C PHE A 117 -9.30 -17.54 -6.90
N ILE A 118 -10.21 -16.98 -6.08
CA ILE A 118 -10.05 -16.91 -4.61
C ILE A 118 -9.86 -18.31 -4.01
N GLY A 119 -10.62 -19.30 -4.49
CA GLY A 119 -10.51 -20.68 -4.00
C GLY A 119 -9.17 -21.32 -4.32
N LYS A 120 -8.66 -21.11 -5.54
CA LYS A 120 -7.33 -21.61 -5.95
C LYS A 120 -6.21 -20.95 -5.15
N LEU A 121 -6.29 -19.63 -4.95
CA LEU A 121 -5.33 -18.89 -4.13
C LEU A 121 -5.38 -19.38 -2.67
N GLY A 122 -6.57 -19.56 -2.12
CA GLY A 122 -6.75 -20.05 -0.76
C GLY A 122 -6.21 -21.46 -0.54
N LEU A 123 -6.43 -22.37 -1.50
CA LEU A 123 -5.87 -23.71 -1.44
C LEU A 123 -4.34 -23.70 -1.51
N LEU A 124 -3.76 -22.92 -2.43
CA LEU A 124 -2.31 -22.77 -2.55
C LEU A 124 -1.68 -22.26 -1.24
N LEU A 125 -2.26 -21.22 -0.64
CA LEU A 125 -1.79 -20.68 0.64
C LEU A 125 -1.96 -21.69 1.78
N ALA A 126 -3.06 -22.45 1.80
CA ALA A 126 -3.29 -23.50 2.79
C ALA A 126 -2.27 -24.66 2.66
N ASP A 127 -1.95 -25.08 1.44
CA ASP A 127 -0.93 -26.11 1.17
C ASP A 127 0.47 -25.64 1.60
N ALA A 128 0.71 -24.33 1.61
CA ALA A 128 1.91 -23.70 2.15
C ALA A 128 1.86 -23.41 3.66
N GLU A 129 0.80 -23.84 4.36
CA GLU A 129 0.55 -23.59 5.79
C GLU A 129 0.46 -22.08 6.14
N ILE A 130 0.04 -21.24 5.20
CA ILE A 130 -0.10 -19.78 5.37
C ILE A 130 -1.58 -19.44 5.60
N SER A 131 -1.89 -18.93 6.80
CA SER A 131 -3.23 -18.47 7.14
C SER A 131 -3.59 -17.16 6.45
N ILE A 132 -4.84 -16.99 6.04
CA ILE A 132 -5.36 -15.72 5.52
C ILE A 132 -6.13 -15.02 6.64
N ILE A 133 -5.63 -13.85 7.06
CA ILE A 133 -6.24 -13.06 8.12
C ILE A 133 -7.36 -12.17 7.57
N GLY A 134 -7.24 -11.72 6.32
CA GLY A 134 -8.28 -10.94 5.67
C GLY A 134 -8.07 -10.86 4.16
N ILE A 135 -9.17 -10.76 3.41
CA ILE A 135 -9.16 -10.57 1.95
C ILE A 135 -10.04 -9.39 1.62
N GLN A 136 -9.56 -8.54 0.71
CA GLN A 136 -10.29 -7.44 0.14
C GLN A 136 -10.17 -7.50 -1.37
N CYS A 137 -11.30 -7.56 -2.06
CA CYS A 137 -11.34 -7.49 -3.51
C CYS A 137 -11.83 -6.11 -3.90
N SER A 138 -11.11 -5.44 -4.79
CA SER A 138 -11.62 -4.21 -5.37
C SER A 138 -12.88 -4.51 -6.18
N PRO A 139 -13.97 -3.72 -6.04
CA PRO A 139 -15.11 -3.83 -6.94
C PRO A 139 -14.80 -3.25 -8.33
N ASP A 140 -13.69 -2.51 -8.46
CA ASP A 140 -13.31 -1.84 -9.68
C ASP A 140 -12.45 -2.73 -10.59
N ILE A 141 -12.64 -2.56 -11.89
CA ILE A 141 -11.79 -3.16 -12.93
C ILE A 141 -11.12 -2.00 -13.67
N VAL A 142 -9.81 -1.88 -13.53
CA VAL A 142 -9.02 -0.81 -14.14
C VAL A 142 -8.20 -1.42 -15.27
N GLY A 143 -8.37 -0.92 -16.49
CA GLY A 143 -7.64 -1.44 -17.66
C GLY A 143 -7.90 -2.93 -17.96
N GLY A 144 -9.05 -3.47 -17.54
CA GLY A 144 -9.37 -4.90 -17.69
C GLY A 144 -8.77 -5.81 -16.61
N VAL A 145 -8.06 -5.25 -15.63
CA VAL A 145 -7.45 -5.96 -14.51
C VAL A 145 -8.26 -5.70 -13.24
N GLY A 146 -8.43 -6.71 -12.39
CA GLY A 146 -8.92 -6.55 -11.02
C GLY A 146 -7.79 -6.66 -10.01
N LEU A 147 -8.03 -6.12 -8.81
CA LEU A 147 -7.07 -6.13 -7.70
C LEU A 147 -7.65 -6.84 -6.48
N MET A 148 -6.85 -7.71 -5.87
CA MET A 148 -7.10 -8.30 -4.57
C MET A 148 -5.95 -7.98 -3.62
N ALA A 149 -6.28 -7.62 -2.38
CA ALA A 149 -5.34 -7.57 -1.27
C ALA A 149 -5.66 -8.70 -0.29
N ALA A 150 -4.66 -9.44 0.17
CA ALA A 150 -4.81 -10.42 1.23
C ALA A 150 -3.76 -10.20 2.31
N ARG A 151 -4.21 -10.09 3.57
CA ARG A 151 -3.35 -10.09 4.75
C ARG A 151 -3.15 -11.52 5.22
N LEU A 152 -1.90 -11.89 5.48
CA LEU A 152 -1.46 -13.25 5.73
C LEU A 152 -0.84 -13.38 7.14
N GLY A 153 -0.92 -14.59 7.72
CA GLY A 153 -0.32 -14.91 9.02
C GLY A 153 1.20 -15.04 9.00
N SER A 154 1.78 -15.21 7.82
CA SER A 154 3.22 -15.27 7.57
C SER A 154 3.51 -14.73 6.18
N THR A 155 4.76 -14.34 5.93
CA THR A 155 5.21 -13.90 4.61
C THR A 155 5.18 -15.05 3.60
N VAL A 156 5.13 -14.71 2.31
CA VAL A 156 5.29 -15.69 1.22
C VAL A 156 6.75 -15.71 0.78
N ASP A 157 7.33 -16.90 0.72
CA ASP A 157 8.67 -17.07 0.14
C ASP A 157 8.61 -17.01 -1.40
N GLU A 158 9.77 -17.03 -2.05
CA GLU A 158 9.86 -16.94 -3.51
C GLU A 158 9.22 -18.15 -4.22
N SER A 159 9.19 -19.32 -3.57
CA SER A 159 8.54 -20.52 -4.12
C SER A 159 7.02 -20.33 -4.18
N VAL A 160 6.41 -19.95 -3.05
CA VAL A 160 4.97 -19.67 -2.95
C VAL A 160 4.59 -18.49 -3.85
N ARG A 161 5.40 -17.42 -3.87
CA ARG A 161 5.20 -16.28 -4.77
C ARG A 161 5.18 -16.71 -6.23
N GLY A 162 6.13 -17.56 -6.65
CA GLY A 162 6.21 -18.09 -8.01
C GLY A 162 4.99 -18.95 -8.39
N GLN A 163 4.47 -19.74 -7.44
CA GLN A 163 3.24 -20.51 -7.65
C GLN A 163 2.02 -19.60 -7.81
N ILE A 164 1.89 -18.56 -6.98
CA ILE A 164 0.79 -17.58 -7.11
C ILE A 164 0.88 -16.86 -8.45
N ALA A 165 2.08 -16.41 -8.84
CA ALA A 165 2.31 -15.75 -10.13
C ALA A 165 1.96 -16.65 -11.33
N SER A 166 2.02 -17.97 -11.15
CA SER A 166 1.67 -18.95 -12.18
C SER A 166 0.17 -19.28 -12.24
N LEU A 167 -0.64 -18.78 -11.29
CA LEU A 167 -2.09 -19.00 -11.33
C LEU A 167 -2.70 -18.33 -12.57
N PRO A 168 -3.67 -18.98 -13.24
CA PRO A 168 -4.31 -18.41 -14.42
C PRO A 168 -4.92 -17.03 -14.13
N GLY A 169 -4.53 -16.06 -14.95
CA GLY A 169 -5.00 -14.67 -14.88
C GLY A 169 -4.13 -13.74 -14.05
N VAL A 170 -3.21 -14.26 -13.22
CA VAL A 170 -2.29 -13.40 -12.46
C VAL A 170 -1.31 -12.73 -13.41
N VAL A 171 -1.31 -11.40 -13.40
CA VAL A 171 -0.40 -10.58 -14.23
C VAL A 171 0.69 -9.91 -13.40
N ARG A 172 0.45 -9.74 -12.09
CA ARG A 172 1.40 -9.15 -11.15
C ARG A 172 1.04 -9.57 -9.73
N ILE A 173 2.07 -9.86 -8.94
CA ILE A 173 1.98 -10.04 -7.50
C ILE A 173 3.02 -9.16 -6.81
N GLU A 174 2.57 -8.40 -5.83
CA GLU A 174 3.42 -7.65 -4.93
C GLU A 174 3.27 -8.19 -3.51
N VAL A 175 4.39 -8.27 -2.79
CA VAL A 175 4.46 -8.77 -1.42
C VAL A 175 5.02 -7.64 -0.57
N PHE A 176 4.30 -7.29 0.48
CA PHE A 176 4.65 -6.23 1.41
C PHE A 176 4.74 -6.80 2.81
N ASP A 177 5.78 -6.39 3.53
CA ASP A 177 5.88 -6.55 4.96
C ASP A 177 5.78 -5.17 5.59
N PHE A 178 4.65 -4.88 6.22
CA PHE A 178 4.42 -3.63 6.93
C PHE A 178 5.00 -3.66 8.35
N GLY A 179 5.63 -4.76 8.75
CA GLY A 179 6.08 -5.03 10.10
C GLY A 179 4.91 -5.29 11.05
N GLY A 180 5.24 -5.89 12.20
CA GLY A 180 4.36 -5.81 13.36
C GLY A 180 4.43 -4.38 13.86
N GLY A 181 3.42 -3.57 13.55
CA GLY A 181 3.25 -2.26 14.17
C GLY A 181 3.45 -2.45 15.67
N THR A 182 4.49 -1.82 16.21
CA THR A 182 4.77 -1.85 17.64
C THR A 182 3.57 -1.15 18.27
N GLU A 183 2.60 -1.93 18.73
CA GLU A 183 1.82 -1.56 19.89
C GLU A 183 2.88 -1.30 20.96
N ARG A 184 3.26 -0.03 21.11
CA ARG A 184 3.79 0.43 22.39
C ARG A 184 2.65 0.14 23.35
N GLU A 185 2.79 -0.97 24.08
CA GLU A 185 2.08 -1.17 25.33
C GLU A 185 2.21 0.16 26.09
N GLU A 186 1.11 0.89 26.20
CA GLU A 186 0.97 1.92 27.20
C GLU A 186 1.02 1.20 28.55
N GLY A 187 2.25 1.02 29.05
CA GLY A 187 2.50 0.65 30.42
C GLY A 187 1.94 1.74 31.33
N GLN A 188 1.00 1.33 32.17
CA GLN A 188 0.55 2.04 33.37
C GLN A 188 1.72 2.35 34.31
#